data_AF-A0A2V5UKH2-F1
#
_entry.id   AF-A0A2V5UKH2-F1
#
_cell.length_a   1.000
_cell.length_b   1.000
_cell.length_c   1.000
_cell.angle_alpha   90.00
_cell.angle_beta   90.00
_cell.angle_gamma   90.00
#
_symmetry.space_group_name_H-M   'P 1'
#
loop_
_entity.id
_entity.type
_entity.pdbx_description
1 polymer ?
#
loop_
_entity_poly.entity_id
_entity_poly.type
_entity_poly.pdbx_seq_one_letter_code
_entity_poly.pdbx_strand_id
1 'polypeptide(L)'
;PDVNPPGTRRLDVTCDHVTTALRAMHEMRGMRSATVFGQSMHLLVDESVKRAQIDDQLRKVGVDHSEIREIGPSLEDVFVELSAKHAAEQQKAA
;
A
#
# COMPACT_ATOMS: atom_id res chain seq x y z
N PRO A 1 6.91 -15.29 1.54
CA PRO A 1 6.28 -13.97 1.69
C PRO A 1 4.76 -14.18 1.78
N ASP A 2 4.13 -13.45 2.70
CA ASP A 2 2.76 -13.69 3.15
C ASP A 2 1.89 -12.53 2.69
N VAL A 3 0.70 -12.81 2.17
CA VAL A 3 -0.23 -11.78 1.67
C VAL A 3 -0.68 -10.87 2.81
N ASN A 4 -0.63 -11.31 4.06
CA ASN A 4 -0.77 -10.44 5.22
C ASN A 4 0.31 -10.78 6.25
N PRO A 5 1.50 -10.16 6.15
CA PRO A 5 2.51 -10.32 7.18
C PRO A 5 1.92 -9.94 8.55
N PRO A 6 2.14 -10.75 9.61
CA PRO A 6 1.65 -10.40 10.93
C PRO A 6 2.17 -9.01 11.35
N GLY A 7 1.30 -8.21 11.97
CA GLY A 7 1.63 -6.84 12.36
C GLY A 7 1.42 -5.79 11.26
N THR A 8 0.66 -6.10 10.20
CA THR A 8 0.40 -5.18 9.08
C THR A 8 -1.09 -5.09 8.75
N ARG A 9 -1.48 -3.98 8.11
CA ARG A 9 -2.85 -3.72 7.64
C ARG A 9 -2.83 -3.19 6.22
N ARG A 10 -3.91 -3.48 5.49
CA ARG A 10 -4.13 -3.01 4.13
C ARG A 10 -5.16 -1.90 4.10
N LEU A 11 -4.82 -0.82 3.42
CA LEU A 11 -5.68 0.35 3.29
C LEU A 11 -5.92 0.65 1.81
N ASP A 12 -7.17 0.85 1.45
CA ASP A 12 -7.57 1.47 0.19
C ASP A 12 -7.70 2.98 0.42
N VAL A 13 -6.96 3.77 -0.36
CA VAL A 13 -6.94 5.22 -0.26
C VAL A 13 -7.32 5.83 -1.60
N THR A 14 -8.44 6.53 -1.64
CA THR A 14 -8.88 7.29 -2.81
C THR A 14 -8.65 8.77 -2.59
N CYS A 15 -8.05 9.46 -3.55
CA CYS A 15 -7.82 10.92 -3.51
C CYS A 15 -7.63 11.52 -4.91
N ASP A 16 -7.74 12.84 -5.01
CA ASP A 16 -7.70 13.58 -6.28
C ASP A 16 -6.34 13.52 -7.00
N HIS A 17 -5.25 13.25 -6.26
CA HIS A 17 -3.88 13.24 -6.75
C HIS A 17 -3.14 11.96 -6.36
N VAL A 18 -3.68 10.81 -6.80
CA VAL A 18 -3.21 9.47 -6.41
C VAL A 18 -1.71 9.24 -6.64
N THR A 19 -1.14 9.72 -7.75
CA THR A 19 0.29 9.52 -8.07
C THR A 19 1.21 10.34 -7.16
N THR A 20 0.83 11.59 -6.86
CA THR A 20 1.56 12.46 -5.93
C THR A 20 1.48 11.89 -4.52
N ALA A 21 0.29 11.50 -4.09
CA ALA A 21 0.07 10.85 -2.81
C ALA A 21 0.86 9.54 -2.66
N LEU A 22 0.89 8.70 -3.70
CA LEU A 22 1.66 7.44 -3.69
C LEU A 22 3.15 7.69 -3.40
N ARG A 23 3.74 8.70 -4.05
CA ARG A 23 5.15 9.05 -3.80
C ARG A 23 5.37 9.49 -2.36
N ALA A 24 4.46 10.29 -1.81
CA ALA A 24 4.50 10.73 -0.42
C ALA A 24 4.36 9.55 0.58
N MET A 25 3.51 8.57 0.25
CA MET A 25 3.33 7.35 1.04
C MET A 25 4.58 6.47 1.02
N HIS A 26 5.25 6.35 -0.12
CA HIS A 26 6.49 5.58 -0.23
C HIS A 26 7.62 6.08 0.68
N GLU A 27 7.64 7.37 0.99
CA GLU A 27 8.64 7.99 1.88
C GLU A 27 8.24 7.89 3.36
N MET A 28 7.05 7.38 3.67
CA MET A 28 6.52 7.30 5.01
C MET A 28 7.10 6.11 5.79
N ARG A 29 7.61 6.36 7.00
CA ARG A 29 8.06 5.29 7.89
C ARG A 29 6.89 4.38 8.30
N GLY A 30 7.09 3.08 8.17
CA GLY A 30 6.05 2.06 8.45
C GLY A 30 5.20 1.71 7.22
N MET A 31 5.49 2.31 6.06
CA MET A 31 4.96 1.87 4.77
C MET A 31 5.78 0.68 4.27
N ARG A 32 5.12 -0.45 4.01
CA ARG A 32 5.75 -1.65 3.42
C ARG A 32 5.58 -1.71 1.92
N SER A 33 4.41 -1.31 1.44
CA SER A 33 4.10 -1.24 0.01
C SER A 33 3.06 -0.17 -0.23
N ALA A 34 3.14 0.48 -1.38
CA ALA A 34 2.11 1.38 -1.88
C ALA A 34 1.98 1.14 -3.38
N THR A 35 0.78 0.83 -3.84
CA THR A 35 0.52 0.49 -5.25
C THR A 35 -0.74 1.18 -5.73
N VAL A 36 -0.76 1.69 -6.96
CA VAL A 36 -1.96 2.30 -7.55
C VAL A 36 -2.82 1.22 -8.22
N PHE A 37 -4.12 1.24 -7.94
CA PHE A 37 -5.14 0.41 -8.57
C PHE A 37 -6.29 1.30 -9.05
N GLY A 38 -6.36 1.53 -10.36
CA GLY A 38 -7.38 2.41 -10.95
C GLY A 38 -7.32 3.83 -10.41
N GLN A 39 -8.29 4.20 -9.58
CA GLN A 39 -8.42 5.54 -8.97
C GLN A 39 -8.04 5.58 -7.49
N SER A 40 -7.67 4.44 -6.91
CA SER A 40 -7.22 4.35 -5.53
C SER A 40 -5.78 3.85 -5.46
N MET A 41 -5.17 3.98 -4.29
CA MET A 41 -3.92 3.34 -3.95
C MET A 41 -4.15 2.35 -2.82
N HIS A 42 -3.57 1.17 -2.96
CA HIS A 42 -3.53 0.17 -1.92
C HIS A 42 -2.22 0.31 -1.16
N LEU A 43 -2.33 0.51 0.14
CA LEU A 43 -1.22 0.65 1.06
C LEU A 43 -1.13 -0.59 1.93
N LEU A 44 0.08 -1.12 2.09
CA LEU A 44 0.41 -2.08 3.13
C LEU A 44 1.24 -1.35 4.17
N VAL A 45 0.68 -1.17 5.36
CA VAL A 45 1.30 -0.41 6.46
C VAL A 45 1.46 -1.28 7.70
N ASP A 46 2.44 -0.97 8.53
CA ASP A 46 2.53 -1.58 9.86
C ASP A 46 1.32 -1.17 10.72
N GLU A 47 0.84 -2.06 11.58
CA GLU A 47 -0.29 -1.80 12.50
C GLU A 47 -0.06 -0.59 13.41
N SER A 48 1.21 -0.29 13.71
CA SER A 48 1.60 0.87 14.51
C SER A 48 1.34 2.22 13.83
N VAL A 49 1.20 2.25 12.49
CA VAL A 49 0.92 3.48 11.74
C VAL A 49 -0.52 3.88 11.98
N LYS A 50 -0.70 5.07 12.56
CA LYS A 50 -2.04 5.63 12.81
C LYS A 50 -2.56 6.32 11.56
N ARG A 51 -3.87 6.23 11.34
CA ARG A 51 -4.58 6.95 10.26
C ARG A 51 -4.22 8.43 10.20
N ALA A 52 -4.16 9.10 11.36
CA ALA A 52 -3.78 10.52 11.44
C ALA A 52 -2.41 10.84 10.84
N GLN A 53 -1.45 9.91 10.90
CA GLN A 53 -0.13 10.10 10.28
C GLN A 53 -0.24 10.03 8.75
N ILE A 54 -1.09 9.14 8.23
CA ILE A 54 -1.34 8.99 6.79
C ILE A 54 -1.99 10.27 6.27
N ASP A 55 -3.03 10.74 6.96
CA ASP A 55 -3.71 12.00 6.64
C ASP A 55 -2.75 13.20 6.67
N ASP A 56 -1.85 13.27 7.66
CA ASP A 56 -0.82 14.34 7.74
C ASP A 56 0.14 14.30 6.55
N GLN A 57 0.58 13.10 6.18
CA GLN A 57 1.50 12.91 5.06
C GLN A 57 0.83 13.23 3.70
N LEU A 58 -0.45 12.93 3.54
CA LEU A 58 -1.25 13.30 2.37
C LEU A 58 -1.42 14.84 2.27
N ARG A 59 -1.72 15.50 3.39
CA ARG A 59 -1.84 16.96 3.44
C ARG A 59 -0.55 17.69 3.06
N LYS A 60 0.62 17.16 3.42
CA LYS A 60 1.92 17.76 3.05
C LYS A 60 2.13 17.89 1.54
N VAL A 61 1.48 17.03 0.76
CA VAL A 61 1.58 17.05 -0.71
C VAL A 61 0.35 17.66 -1.38
N GLY A 62 -0.49 18.37 -0.63
CA GLY A 62 -1.66 19.09 -1.14
C GLY A 62 -2.87 18.18 -1.39
N VAL A 63 -2.96 17.03 -0.72
CA VAL A 63 -4.16 16.19 -0.72
C VAL A 63 -5.00 16.50 0.51
N ASP A 64 -6.00 17.36 0.33
CA ASP A 64 -6.91 17.79 1.40
C ASP A 64 -8.05 16.80 1.64
N HIS A 65 -8.46 16.09 0.58
CA HIS A 65 -9.53 15.10 0.63
C HIS A 65 -9.00 13.72 0.26
N SER A 66 -9.04 12.82 1.24
CA SER A 66 -8.74 11.41 1.04
C SER A 66 -9.73 10.52 1.78
N GLU A 67 -10.26 9.52 1.09
CA GLU A 67 -11.05 8.47 1.72
C GLU A 67 -10.13 7.28 1.99
N ILE A 68 -9.90 6.99 3.27
CA ILE A 68 -9.07 5.87 3.73
C ILE A 68 -10.00 4.80 4.31
N ARG A 69 -9.94 3.59 3.75
CA ARG A 69 -10.70 2.42 4.19
C ARG A 69 -9.75 1.26 4.45
N GLU A 70 -9.98 0.53 5.54
CA GLU A 70 -9.27 -0.72 5.76
C GLU A 70 -9.90 -1.82 4.89
N ILE A 71 -9.06 -2.50 4.11
CA ILE A 71 -9.49 -3.57 3.21
C ILE A 71 -8.91 -4.91 3.66
N GLY A 72 -9.68 -5.98 3.49
CA GLY A 72 -9.14 -7.33 3.55
C GLY A 72 -8.24 -7.62 2.33
N PRO A 73 -7.50 -8.74 2.34
CA PRO A 73 -6.70 -9.14 1.18
C PRO A 73 -7.60 -9.31 -0.06
N SER A 74 -7.25 -8.67 -1.17
CA SER A 74 -7.96 -8.84 -2.44
C SER A 74 -7.40 -10.02 -3.25
N LEU A 75 -8.15 -10.46 -4.27
CA LEU A 75 -7.65 -11.48 -5.20
C LEU A 75 -6.44 -10.97 -6.00
N GLU A 76 -6.35 -9.66 -6.28
CA GLU A 76 -5.17 -9.08 -6.93
C GLU A 76 -3.94 -9.14 -6.03
N ASP A 77 -4.09 -8.90 -4.73
CA ASP A 77 -2.98 -8.99 -3.77
C ASP A 77 -2.41 -10.41 -3.70
N VAL A 78 -3.27 -11.42 -3.74
CA VAL A 78 -2.86 -12.83 -3.81
C VAL A 78 -2.12 -13.11 -5.13
N PHE A 79 -2.58 -12.53 -6.24
CA PHE A 79 -1.95 -12.72 -7.54
C PHE A 79 -0.56 -12.07 -7.64
N VAL A 80 -0.40 -10.85 -7.12
CA VAL A 80 0.90 -10.15 -7.07
C VAL A 80 1.90 -10.95 -6.24
N GLU A 81 1.49 -11.44 -5.08
CA GLU A 81 2.33 -12.25 -4.21
C GLU A 81 2.76 -13.56 -4.87
N LEU A 82 1.81 -14.31 -5.45
CA LEU A 82 2.11 -15.56 -6.17
C LEU A 82 3.04 -15.32 -7.37
N SER A 83 2.87 -14.21 -8.09
CA SER A 83 3.72 -13.84 -9.22
C SER A 83 5.14 -13.49 -8.79
N ALA A 84 5.29 -12.71 -7.72
CA ALA A 84 6.59 -12.36 -7.13
C ALA A 84 7.34 -13.60 -6.63
N LYS A 85 6.61 -14.54 -6.00
CA LYS A 85 7.18 -15.81 -5.53
C LYS A 85 7.72 -16.65 -6.69
N HIS A 86 6.92 -16.85 -7.75
CA HIS A 86 7.37 -17.62 -8.92
C HIS A 86 8.58 -17.00 -9.62
N ALA A 87 8.62 -15.66 -9.73
CA ALA A 87 9.77 -14.97 -10.32
C ALA A 87 11.05 -15.20 -9.51
N ALA A 88 10.96 -15.09 -8.17
CA ALA A 88 12.10 -15.34 -7.28
C ALA A 88 12.56 -16.80 -7.28
N GLU A 89 11.65 -17.76 -7.44
CA GLU A 89 11.97 -19.18 -7.56
C GLU A 89 12.70 -19.51 -8.87
N GLN A 90 12.26 -18.92 -10.00
CA GLN A 90 12.96 -19.10 -11.28
C GLN A 90 14.36 -18.48 -11.29
N GLN A 91 14.55 -17.34 -10.62
CA GLN A 91 15.84 -16.66 -10.55
C GLN A 91 16.87 -17.39 -9.66
N LYS A 92 16.43 -18.27 -8.77
CA LYS A 92 17.30 -19.15 -7.96
C LYS A 92 17.66 -20.47 -8.65
N ALA A 93 16.90 -20.86 -9.67
CA ALA A 93 17.09 -22.10 -10.40
C ALA A 93 17.97 -21.94 -11.67
N ALA A 94 18.35 -20.70 -11.99
CA ALA A 94 19.27 -20.33 -13.09
C ALA A 94 20.64 -19.94 -12.54
#